data_AF-A0AB37D316-F1
#
_entry.id   AF-A0AB37D316-F1
#
_cell.length_a   1.000
_cell.length_b   1.000
_cell.length_c   1.000
_cell.angle_alpha   90.00
_cell.angle_beta   90.00
_cell.angle_gamma   90.00
#
_symmetry.space_group_name_H-M   'P 1'
#
loop_
_entity.id
_entity.type
_entity.pdbx_description
1 polymer ?
#
loop_
_entity_poly.entity_id
_entity_poly.type
_entity_poly.pdbx_seq_one_letter_code
_entity_poly.pdbx_strand_id
1 'polypeptide(L)'
;MFLETRCFSNDVVHSSDMKRSIDTAEAVLDGLGQDNEAVHEMKGLREAGSGQFEGESLDTIDEEQAKEAGYDSYDEYEDDKRKTDEDEWTWLANAHYYADQSGYAEGADKVQERMTDAIEKIAEKQN
;
A
#
# COMPACT_ATOMS: atom_id res chain seq x y z
N MET A 1 9.82 -16.55 16.76
CA MET A 1 9.99 -16.41 15.31
C MET A 1 11.29 -15.65 15.12
N PHE A 2 12.39 -16.37 14.88
CA PHE A 2 13.68 -15.76 14.62
C PHE A 2 13.73 -15.50 13.11
N LEU A 3 13.86 -14.24 12.71
CA LEU A 3 14.42 -13.93 11.39
C LEU A 3 15.84 -14.52 11.43
N GLU A 4 16.08 -15.59 10.66
CA GLU A 4 17.42 -16.17 10.56
C GLU A 4 18.39 -15.07 10.11
N THR A 5 19.45 -14.88 10.89
CA THR A 5 20.64 -14.10 10.55
C THR A 5 21.31 -14.68 9.29
N ARG A 6 20.73 -14.40 8.12
CA ARG A 6 21.50 -14.27 6.90
C ARG A 6 21.99 -12.84 6.89
N CYS A 7 23.30 -12.66 7.03
CA CYS A 7 23.94 -11.36 6.83
C CYS A 7 23.58 -10.86 5.43
N PHE A 8 22.65 -9.91 5.37
CA PHE A 8 22.36 -9.08 4.21
C PHE A 8 23.49 -8.02 4.07
N SER A 9 24.74 -8.47 3.97
CA SER A 9 25.90 -7.57 4.12
C SER A 9 26.13 -6.64 2.92
N ASN A 10 25.25 -6.67 1.90
CA ASN A 10 25.28 -5.77 0.75
C ASN A 10 23.88 -5.28 0.33
N ASP A 11 22.84 -5.52 1.14
CA ASP A 11 21.47 -5.22 0.71
C ASP A 11 21.04 -3.84 1.22
N VAL A 12 20.74 -2.98 0.25
CA VAL A 12 20.20 -1.64 0.50
C VAL A 12 18.78 -1.79 1.04
N VAL A 13 18.50 -1.23 2.21
CA VAL A 13 17.14 -1.25 2.80
C VAL A 13 16.30 -0.14 2.20
N HIS A 14 15.13 -0.49 1.66
CA HIS A 14 14.18 0.45 1.09
C HIS A 14 12.88 0.47 1.88
N SER A 15 12.24 1.64 1.95
CA SER A 15 10.94 1.82 2.58
C SER A 15 10.13 2.88 1.83
N SER A 16 8.82 2.95 2.09
CA SER A 16 8.07 4.16 1.73
C SER A 16 8.53 5.34 2.59
N ASP A 17 8.19 6.57 2.21
CA ASP A 17 8.43 7.76 3.04
C ASP A 17 7.34 7.96 4.11
N MET A 18 6.51 6.94 4.38
CA MET A 18 5.58 6.94 5.50
C MET A 18 6.30 6.56 6.78
N LYS A 19 6.12 7.37 7.84
CA LYS A 19 6.79 7.15 9.13
C LYS A 19 6.63 5.73 9.67
N ARG A 20 5.44 5.12 9.55
CA ARG A 20 5.21 3.73 9.96
C ARG A 20 6.15 2.72 9.28
N SER A 21 6.44 2.94 8.00
CA SER A 21 7.31 2.08 7.21
C SER A 21 8.79 2.32 7.53
N ILE A 22 9.17 3.58 7.79
CA ILE A 22 10.53 3.95 8.21
C ILE A 22 10.82 3.38 9.60
N ASP A 23 9.98 3.65 10.59
CA ASP A 23 10.15 3.17 11.97
C ASP A 23 10.23 1.65 12.04
N THR A 24 9.45 0.96 11.19
CA THR A 24 9.51 -0.52 11.09
C THR A 24 10.85 -0.98 10.49
N ALA A 25 11.34 -0.34 9.43
CA ALA A 25 12.62 -0.68 8.82
C ALA A 25 13.80 -0.44 9.79
N GLU A 26 13.78 0.68 10.50
CA GLU A 26 14.77 1.00 11.54
C GLU A 26 14.74 -0.02 12.69
N ALA A 27 13.55 -0.40 13.17
CA ALA A 27 13.42 -1.42 14.22
C ALA A 27 13.92 -2.81 13.78
N VAL A 28 13.73 -3.16 12.51
CA VAL A 28 14.28 -4.40 11.94
C VAL A 28 15.81 -4.34 11.88
N LEU A 29 16.38 -3.23 11.41
CA LEU A 29 17.83 -3.01 11.37
C LEU A 29 18.46 -3.07 12.76
N ASP A 30 17.87 -2.43 13.76
CA ASP A 30 18.31 -2.50 15.16
C ASP A 30 18.28 -3.94 15.68
N GLY A 31 17.18 -4.66 15.44
CA GLY A 31 17.04 -6.09 15.81
C GLY A 31 18.06 -7.01 15.13
N LEU A 32 18.60 -6.61 13.98
CA LEU A 32 19.65 -7.32 13.24
C LEU A 32 21.08 -6.86 13.61
N GLY A 33 21.23 -5.83 14.45
CA GLY A 33 22.52 -5.21 14.76
C GLY A 33 23.13 -4.45 13.57
N GLN A 34 22.28 -3.94 12.68
CA GLN A 34 22.62 -3.19 11.46
C GLN A 34 22.14 -1.73 11.53
N ASP A 35 22.17 -1.14 12.72
CA ASP A 35 21.70 0.23 13.04
C ASP A 35 22.46 1.35 12.30
N ASN A 36 23.62 1.05 11.71
CA ASN A 36 24.39 1.99 10.89
C ASN A 36 23.96 2.02 9.42
N GLU A 37 23.11 1.09 8.97
CA GLU A 37 22.61 1.05 7.60
C GLU A 37 21.53 2.12 7.39
N ALA A 38 21.55 2.76 6.22
CA ALA A 38 20.56 3.79 5.88
C ALA A 38 19.28 3.17 5.30
N VAL A 39 18.12 3.70 5.70
CA VAL A 39 16.84 3.40 5.05
C VAL A 39 16.65 4.36 3.87
N HIS A 40 16.49 3.80 2.67
CA HIS A 40 16.29 4.56 1.44
C HIS A 40 14.80 4.69 1.10
N GLU A 41 14.27 5.89 1.32
CA GLU A 41 12.86 6.20 1.08
C GLU A 41 12.51 6.27 -0.40
N MET A 42 11.36 5.69 -0.78
CA MET A 42 10.80 5.76 -2.12
C MET A 42 9.28 5.93 -2.08
N LYS A 43 8.78 7.07 -2.58
CA LYS A 43 7.34 7.38 -2.66
C LYS A 43 6.52 6.35 -3.44
N GLY A 44 7.12 5.69 -4.43
CA GLY A 44 6.46 4.63 -5.21
C GLY A 44 6.10 3.39 -4.37
N LEU A 45 6.67 3.24 -3.17
CA LEU A 45 6.38 2.16 -2.22
C LEU A 45 5.29 2.50 -1.20
N ARG A 46 4.64 3.68 -1.31
CA ARG A 46 3.49 4.01 -0.43
C ARG A 46 2.35 3.01 -0.62
N GLU A 47 1.57 2.80 0.43
CA GLU A 47 0.26 2.13 0.32
C GLU A 47 -0.64 2.87 -0.69
N ALA A 48 -1.66 2.19 -1.22
CA ALA A 48 -2.71 2.82 -2.02
C ALA A 48 -3.28 4.06 -1.32
N GLY A 49 -3.45 5.16 -2.05
CA GLY A 49 -4.16 6.33 -1.53
C GLY A 49 -5.68 6.08 -1.50
N SER A 50 -6.31 6.34 -0.36
CA SER A 50 -7.78 6.16 -0.17
C SER A 50 -8.60 7.41 -0.52
N GLY A 51 -7.97 8.48 -1.01
CA GLY A 51 -8.67 9.70 -1.44
C GLY A 51 -9.43 10.39 -0.29
N GLN A 52 -10.70 10.70 -0.50
CA GLN A 52 -11.54 11.32 0.53
C GLN A 52 -11.73 10.47 1.80
N PHE A 53 -11.44 9.18 1.72
CA PHE A 53 -11.63 8.22 2.81
C PHE A 53 -10.40 8.08 3.72
N GLU A 54 -9.31 8.83 3.45
CA GLU A 54 -8.13 8.82 4.31
C GLU A 54 -8.47 9.27 5.74
N GLY A 55 -8.31 8.35 6.70
CA GLY A 55 -8.60 8.59 8.12
C GLY A 55 -10.00 8.18 8.57
N GLU A 56 -10.83 7.65 7.68
CA GLU A 56 -12.14 7.10 8.04
C GLU A 56 -12.02 5.82 8.88
N SER A 57 -13.08 5.51 9.63
CA SER A 57 -13.12 4.29 10.44
C SER A 57 -13.31 3.05 9.56
N LEU A 58 -12.52 2.01 9.83
CA LEU A 58 -12.70 0.70 9.17
C LEU A 58 -14.05 0.06 9.51
N ASP A 59 -14.70 0.46 10.60
CA ASP A 59 -16.02 -0.07 10.97
C ASP A 59 -17.15 0.51 10.10
N THR A 60 -16.92 1.63 9.40
CA THR A 60 -17.96 2.36 8.65
C THR A 60 -17.60 2.60 7.19
N ILE A 61 -16.37 2.28 6.79
CA ILE A 61 -15.84 2.64 5.47
C ILE A 61 -16.66 2.02 4.32
N ASP A 62 -17.06 0.76 4.46
CA ASP A 62 -17.82 0.04 3.44
C ASP A 62 -19.19 0.70 3.15
N GLU A 63 -19.89 1.10 4.21
CA GLU A 63 -21.19 1.79 4.08
C GLU A 63 -21.03 3.19 3.46
N GLU A 64 -19.99 3.94 3.86
CA GLU A 64 -19.70 5.25 3.28
C GLU A 64 -19.28 5.14 1.80
N GLN A 65 -18.46 4.16 1.44
CA GLN A 65 -18.09 3.91 0.04
C GLN A 65 -19.31 3.59 -0.83
N ALA A 66 -20.17 2.67 -0.38
CA ALA A 66 -21.38 2.30 -1.11
C ALA A 66 -22.29 3.53 -1.32
N LYS A 67 -22.52 4.29 -0.26
CA LYS A 67 -23.34 5.50 -0.28
C LYS A 67 -22.79 6.56 -1.23
N GLU A 68 -21.49 6.85 -1.18
CA GLU A 68 -20.84 7.83 -2.06
C GLU A 68 -20.82 7.36 -3.53
N ALA A 69 -20.75 6.04 -3.75
CA ALA A 69 -20.90 5.43 -5.07
C ALA A 69 -22.36 5.36 -5.57
N GLY A 70 -23.35 5.69 -4.71
CA GLY A 70 -24.76 5.75 -5.05
C GLY A 70 -25.53 4.43 -4.88
N TYR A 71 -25.05 3.53 -4.03
CA TYR A 71 -25.64 2.22 -3.74
C TYR A 71 -26.29 2.21 -2.36
N ASP A 72 -27.31 1.35 -2.18
CA ASP A 72 -28.05 1.22 -0.93
C ASP A 72 -27.30 0.33 0.10
N SER A 73 -26.40 -0.55 -0.36
CA SER A 73 -25.56 -1.39 0.49
C SER A 73 -24.19 -1.66 -0.14
N TYR A 74 -23.22 -2.03 0.70
CA TYR A 74 -21.90 -2.45 0.24
C TYR A 74 -21.95 -3.75 -0.57
N ASP A 75 -22.80 -4.71 -0.21
CA ASP A 75 -22.99 -5.94 -0.98
C ASP A 75 -23.43 -5.64 -2.43
N GLU A 76 -24.36 -4.69 -2.64
CA GLU A 76 -24.81 -4.30 -3.98
C GLU A 76 -23.70 -3.59 -4.77
N TYR A 77 -22.94 -2.74 -4.07
CA TYR A 77 -21.80 -2.04 -4.64
C TYR A 77 -20.70 -3.00 -5.09
N GLU A 78 -20.34 -3.97 -4.23
CA GLU A 78 -19.36 -5.00 -4.52
C GLU A 78 -19.82 -5.90 -5.67
N ASP A 79 -21.05 -6.40 -5.64
CA ASP A 79 -21.60 -7.26 -6.70
C ASP A 79 -21.61 -6.58 -8.08
N ASP A 80 -21.83 -5.25 -8.14
CA ASP A 80 -21.84 -4.49 -9.40
C ASP A 80 -20.43 -4.14 -9.89
N LYS A 81 -19.51 -3.78 -8.98
CA LYS A 81 -18.20 -3.22 -9.35
C LYS A 81 -17.07 -4.23 -9.36
N ARG A 82 -17.08 -5.21 -8.45
CA ARG A 82 -15.98 -6.16 -8.28
C ARG A 82 -15.95 -7.13 -9.46
N LYS A 83 -14.75 -7.33 -10.03
CA LYS A 83 -14.58 -8.34 -11.10
C LYS A 83 -14.51 -9.74 -10.47
N THR A 84 -15.02 -10.75 -11.17
CA THR A 84 -15.11 -12.13 -10.66
C THR A 84 -13.78 -12.71 -10.16
N ASP A 85 -12.66 -12.35 -10.77
CA ASP A 85 -11.32 -12.88 -10.43
C ASP A 85 -10.46 -11.85 -9.65
N GLU A 86 -11.08 -10.79 -9.12
CA GLU A 86 -10.39 -9.73 -8.38
C GLU A 86 -10.09 -10.15 -6.94
N ASP A 87 -8.81 -10.19 -6.59
CA ASP A 87 -8.39 -10.46 -5.21
C ASP A 87 -8.79 -9.30 -4.28
N GLU A 88 -8.76 -9.59 -2.98
CA GLU A 88 -9.25 -8.67 -1.95
C GLU A 88 -8.51 -7.34 -1.92
N TRP A 89 -7.18 -7.34 -2.09
CA TRP A 89 -6.43 -6.09 -2.03
C TRP A 89 -6.72 -5.23 -3.26
N THR A 90 -6.79 -5.85 -4.44
CA THR A 90 -7.15 -5.17 -5.69
C THR A 90 -8.54 -4.55 -5.58
N TRP A 91 -9.51 -5.29 -5.03
CA TRP A 91 -10.85 -4.79 -4.78
C TRP A 91 -10.83 -3.60 -3.81
N LEU A 92 -10.18 -3.70 -2.66
CA LEU A 92 -10.16 -2.61 -1.66
C LEU A 92 -9.59 -1.30 -2.23
N ALA A 93 -8.52 -1.36 -3.03
CA ALA A 93 -7.99 -0.16 -3.69
C ALA A 93 -8.99 0.42 -4.72
N ASN A 94 -9.62 -0.47 -5.51
CA ASN A 94 -10.59 -0.06 -6.53
C ASN A 94 -11.91 0.45 -5.94
N ALA A 95 -12.36 -0.09 -4.81
CA ALA A 95 -13.55 0.37 -4.09
C ALA A 95 -13.41 1.83 -3.67
N HIS A 96 -12.29 2.19 -3.00
CA HIS A 96 -11.98 3.58 -2.71
C HIS A 96 -11.94 4.43 -3.99
N TYR A 97 -11.27 3.95 -5.04
CA TYR A 97 -11.12 4.68 -6.29
C TYR A 97 -12.46 4.96 -7.01
N TYR A 98 -13.38 4.00 -7.04
CA TYR A 98 -14.67 4.17 -7.70
C TYR A 98 -15.64 5.03 -6.89
N ALA A 99 -15.54 5.01 -5.56
CA ALA A 99 -16.38 5.82 -4.67
C ALA A 99 -15.86 7.25 -4.44
N ASP A 100 -14.56 7.49 -4.65
CA ASP A 100 -13.92 8.78 -4.36
C ASP A 100 -14.36 9.91 -5.29
N GLN A 101 -14.97 10.95 -4.71
CA GLN A 101 -15.38 12.16 -5.42
C GLN A 101 -14.27 13.21 -5.48
N SER A 102 -13.20 13.04 -4.69
CA SER A 102 -12.10 14.01 -4.62
C SER A 102 -11.09 13.87 -5.76
N GLY A 103 -11.00 12.68 -6.36
CA GLY A 103 -10.05 12.34 -7.42
C GLY A 103 -8.63 12.06 -6.92
N TYR A 104 -8.46 11.80 -5.61
CA TYR A 104 -7.17 11.52 -4.97
C TYR A 104 -6.95 10.05 -4.65
N ALA A 105 -8.00 9.22 -4.67
CA ALA A 105 -7.87 7.78 -4.49
C ALA A 105 -7.09 7.14 -5.66
N GLU A 106 -6.37 6.06 -5.37
CA GLU A 106 -5.63 5.28 -6.36
C GLU A 106 -6.27 3.92 -6.56
N GLY A 107 -6.68 3.60 -7.80
CA GLY A 107 -7.04 2.25 -8.18
C GLY A 107 -5.82 1.32 -8.22
N ALA A 108 -6.06 0.02 -8.13
CA ALA A 108 -5.03 -1.02 -8.03
C ALA A 108 -4.00 -0.96 -9.17
N ASP A 109 -4.44 -0.73 -10.42
CA ASP A 109 -3.55 -0.66 -11.59
C ASP A 109 -2.49 0.46 -11.43
N LYS A 110 -2.92 1.63 -10.93
CA LYS A 110 -2.02 2.78 -10.73
C LYS A 110 -1.01 2.50 -9.60
N VAL A 111 -1.46 1.83 -8.53
CA VAL A 111 -0.58 1.43 -7.43
C VAL A 111 0.43 0.40 -7.91
N GLN A 112 -0.01 -0.60 -8.67
CA GLN A 112 0.85 -1.63 -9.25
C GLN A 112 1.88 -1.04 -10.20
N GLU A 113 1.49 -0.11 -11.07
CA GLU A 113 2.40 0.60 -11.98
C GLU A 113 3.50 1.32 -11.19
N ARG A 114 3.14 2.22 -10.27
CA ARG A 114 4.15 3.01 -9.53
C ARG A 114 5.03 2.17 -8.61
N MET A 115 4.50 1.06 -8.08
CA MET A 115 5.25 0.17 -7.20
C MET A 115 6.20 -0.73 -8.01
N THR A 116 5.76 -1.22 -9.17
CA THR A 116 6.62 -1.95 -10.12
C THR A 116 7.78 -1.06 -10.55
N ASP A 117 7.51 0.17 -10.97
CA ASP A 117 8.53 1.16 -11.31
C ASP A 117 9.54 1.40 -10.18
N ALA A 118 9.08 1.41 -8.92
CA ALA A 118 9.96 1.60 -7.77
C ALA A 118 10.84 0.36 -7.54
N ILE A 119 10.27 -0.83 -7.64
CA ILE A 119 10.98 -2.10 -7.48
C ILE A 119 12.01 -2.30 -8.60
N GLU A 120 11.66 -1.98 -9.85
CA GLU A 120 12.59 -2.04 -10.98
C GLU A 120 13.78 -1.10 -10.76
N LYS A 121 13.54 0.14 -10.31
CA LYS A 121 14.61 1.10 -9.96
C LYS A 121 15.49 0.63 -8.80
N ILE A 122 14.96 -0.16 -7.87
CA ILE A 122 15.75 -0.80 -6.81
C ILE A 122 16.63 -1.88 -7.41
N ALA A 123 16.06 -2.77 -8.22
CA ALA A 123 16.77 -3.87 -8.86
C ALA A 123 17.89 -3.39 -9.80
N GLU A 124 17.65 -2.33 -10.59
CA GLU A 124 18.66 -1.73 -11.47
C GLU A 124 19.88 -1.19 -10.72
N LYS A 125 19.69 -0.68 -9.50
CA LYS A 125 20.78 -0.12 -8.67
C LYS A 125 21.62 -1.18 -7.97
N GLN A 126 21.16 -2.43 -7.93
CA GLN A 126 21.86 -3.55 -7.32
C GLN A 126 22.75 -4.34 -8.30
N ASN A 127 22.66 -4.04 -9.61
CA ASN A 127 23.52 -4.60 -10.67
C ASN A 127 24.76 -3.73 -10.92
#